data_AF-A0A7Y7P5A2-F1
#
_entry.id   AF-A0A7Y7P5A2-F1
#
_cell.length_a   1.000
_cell.length_b   1.000
_cell.length_c   1.000
_cell.angle_alpha   90.00
_cell.angle_beta   90.00
_cell.angle_gamma   90.00
#
_symmetry.space_group_name_H-M   'P 1'
#
loop_
_entity.id
_entity.type
_entity.pdbx_description
1 polymer ?
#
loop_
_entity_poly.entity_id
_entity_poly.type
_entity_poly.pdbx_seq_one_letter_code
_entity_poly.pdbx_strand_id
1 'polypeptide(L)'
;MRTKRYVLLIVTIAILFAIEGCNKTNTDIGSLYTPTSADVTANATLQELQQGRTLYINNCGICHGLYSPDSYTPTQWKSILSNMVPRTNMTSSQTQLVTKYVCRGKQ
;
A
#
# COMPACT_ATOMS: atom_id res chain seq x y z
N MET A 1 -33.16 41.47 14.52
CA MET A 1 -32.86 40.16 15.14
C MET A 1 -32.96 38.97 14.17
N ARG A 2 -33.78 39.01 13.12
CA ARG A 2 -33.94 37.90 12.16
C ARG A 2 -32.72 37.69 11.23
N THR A 3 -32.10 38.76 10.75
CA THR A 3 -30.90 38.72 9.88
C THR A 3 -29.68 38.10 10.53
N LYS A 4 -29.44 38.36 11.83
CA LYS A 4 -28.36 37.71 12.61
C LYS A 4 -28.55 36.20 12.73
N ARG A 5 -29.80 35.71 12.78
CA ARG A 5 -30.12 34.27 12.81
C ARG A 5 -29.88 33.60 11.45
N TYR A 6 -30.16 34.29 10.34
CA TYR A 6 -29.84 33.81 9.00
C TYR A 6 -28.34 33.80 8.72
N VAL A 7 -27.59 34.82 9.16
CA VAL A 7 -26.12 34.83 9.06
C VAL A 7 -25.50 33.70 9.88
N LEU A 8 -26.01 33.43 11.09
CA LEU A 8 -25.54 32.30 11.91
C LEU A 8 -25.82 30.94 11.24
N LEU A 9 -27.02 30.77 10.64
CA LEU A 9 -27.41 29.55 9.93
C LEU A 9 -26.58 29.31 8.66
N ILE A 10 -26.27 30.35 7.90
CA ILE A 10 -25.46 30.24 6.67
C ILE A 10 -24.01 29.89 7.00
N VAL A 11 -23.45 30.44 8.08
CA VAL A 11 -22.09 30.11 8.56
C VAL A 11 -22.00 28.67 9.04
N THR A 12 -23.01 28.15 9.75
CA THR A 12 -23.02 26.74 10.18
C THR A 12 -23.15 25.75 9.03
N ILE A 13 -23.87 26.10 7.96
CA ILE A 13 -24.02 25.24 6.77
C ILE A 13 -22.71 25.22 5.97
N ALA A 14 -22.01 26.37 5.84
CA ALA A 14 -20.73 26.44 5.15
C ALA A 14 -19.61 25.61 5.82
N ILE A 15 -19.66 25.44 7.14
CA ILE A 15 -18.69 24.62 7.91
C ILE A 15 -18.92 23.12 7.67
N LEU A 16 -20.15 22.69 7.34
CA LEU A 16 -20.48 21.28 7.10
C LEU A 16 -20.06 20.79 5.70
N PHE A 17 -19.84 21.68 4.73
CA PHE A 17 -19.42 21.33 3.37
C PHE A 17 -17.89 21.29 3.17
N ALA A 18 -17.09 21.54 4.21
CA ALA A 18 -15.63 21.64 4.09
C ALA A 18 -14.85 20.32 4.33
N ILE A 19 -15.54 19.19 4.51
CA ILE A 19 -14.91 17.88 4.82
C ILE A 19 -14.78 16.94 3.62
N GLU A 20 -15.13 17.38 2.42
CA GLU A 20 -14.93 16.59 1.19
C GLU A 20 -13.55 16.86 0.58
N GLY A 21 -12.51 16.76 1.41
CA GLY A 21 -11.14 16.64 0.93
C GLY A 21 -10.95 15.24 0.35
N CYS A 22 -10.85 15.14 -0.98
CA CYS A 22 -10.65 13.88 -1.71
C CYS A 22 -9.64 12.94 -1.03
N ASN A 23 -10.13 11.81 -0.50
CA ASN A 23 -9.31 10.63 -0.25
C ASN A 23 -8.85 10.10 -1.62
N LYS A 24 -7.69 10.55 -2.12
CA LYS A 24 -6.97 9.82 -3.18
C LYS A 24 -6.45 8.51 -2.59
N THR A 25 -7.30 7.50 -2.44
CA THR A 25 -6.87 6.12 -2.21
C THR A 25 -6.32 5.57 -3.52
N ASN A 26 -5.12 5.98 -3.91
CA ASN A 26 -4.36 5.38 -5.03
C ASN A 26 -3.59 4.12 -4.57
N THR A 27 -4.19 3.34 -3.67
CA THR A 27 -3.60 2.11 -3.16
C THR A 27 -4.61 1.02 -3.44
N ASP A 28 -4.54 0.42 -4.63
CA ASP A 28 -5.37 -0.74 -4.99
C ASP A 28 -4.86 -1.98 -4.23
N ILE A 29 -5.06 -1.96 -2.91
CA ILE A 29 -4.81 -3.11 -2.03
C ILE A 29 -5.74 -4.27 -2.39
N GLY A 30 -6.87 -4.00 -3.07
CA GLY A 30 -7.79 -5.01 -3.58
C GLY A 30 -7.16 -5.93 -4.62
N SER A 31 -6.23 -5.41 -5.42
CA SER A 31 -5.45 -6.22 -6.38
C SER A 31 -4.37 -7.11 -5.75
N LEU A 32 -4.07 -6.93 -4.45
CA LEU A 32 -3.02 -7.66 -3.75
C LEU A 32 -3.56 -8.93 -3.11
N TYR A 33 -2.95 -10.06 -3.45
CA TYR A 33 -3.25 -11.32 -2.78
C TYR A 33 -2.99 -11.23 -1.27
N THR A 34 -3.72 -12.03 -0.49
CA THR A 34 -3.47 -12.21 0.94
C THR A 34 -2.81 -13.57 1.15
N PRO A 35 -1.59 -13.64 1.70
CA PRO A 35 -0.91 -14.91 1.93
C PRO A 35 -1.72 -15.87 2.80
N THR A 36 -1.78 -17.12 2.36
CA THR A 36 -2.42 -18.27 3.02
C THR A 36 -1.45 -19.44 3.13
N SER A 37 -1.84 -20.54 3.76
CA SER A 37 -0.99 -21.73 3.85
C SER A 37 -0.61 -22.33 2.48
N ALA A 38 -1.40 -22.08 1.43
CA ALA A 38 -1.10 -22.53 0.06
C ALA A 38 0.09 -21.79 -0.58
N ASP A 39 0.45 -20.65 -0.03
CA ASP A 39 1.48 -19.74 -0.53
C ASP A 39 2.87 -20.04 0.02
N VAL A 40 2.96 -20.92 1.02
CA VAL A 40 4.20 -21.32 1.68
C VAL A 40 5.09 -22.07 0.69
N THR A 41 6.38 -21.74 0.71
CA THR A 41 7.40 -22.41 -0.12
C THR A 41 8.59 -22.80 0.73
N ALA A 42 9.54 -23.55 0.16
CA ALA A 42 10.82 -23.84 0.83
C ALA A 42 11.60 -22.59 1.26
N ASN A 43 11.33 -21.43 0.64
CA ASN A 43 12.08 -20.19 0.85
C ASN A 43 11.30 -19.12 1.64
N ALA A 44 10.02 -19.34 1.93
CA ALA A 44 9.18 -18.35 2.61
C ALA A 44 8.07 -19.02 3.44
N THR A 45 8.04 -18.69 4.72
CA THR A 45 6.95 -19.08 5.63
C THR A 45 5.72 -18.18 5.45
N LEU A 46 4.55 -18.63 5.93
CA LEU A 46 3.33 -17.81 5.90
C LEU A 46 3.52 -16.49 6.65
N GLN A 47 4.16 -16.52 7.81
CA GLN A 47 4.44 -15.32 8.60
C GLN A 47 5.32 -14.32 7.84
N GLU A 48 6.38 -14.80 7.18
CA GLU A 48 7.25 -13.94 6.39
C GLU A 48 6.51 -13.31 5.19
N LEU A 49 5.63 -14.06 4.53
CA LEU A 49 4.81 -13.54 3.43
C LEU A 49 3.82 -12.49 3.92
N GLN A 50 3.18 -12.69 5.08
CA GLN A 50 2.27 -11.71 5.69
C GLN A 50 3.00 -10.44 6.12
N GLN A 51 4.19 -10.57 6.69
CA GLN A 51 5.06 -9.44 7.02
C GLN A 51 5.52 -8.71 5.76
N GLY A 52 5.93 -9.45 4.72
CA GLY A 52 6.29 -8.90 3.42
C GLY A 52 5.16 -8.12 2.76
N ARG A 53 3.93 -8.63 2.80
CA ARG A 53 2.72 -7.92 2.34
C ARG A 53 2.52 -6.60 3.08
N THR A 54 2.62 -6.63 4.40
CA THR A 54 2.44 -5.45 5.26
C THR A 54 3.49 -4.39 4.93
N LEU A 55 4.75 -4.79 4.78
CA LEU A 55 5.84 -3.91 4.38
C LEU A 55 5.62 -3.35 2.97
N TYR A 56 5.20 -4.18 2.02
CA TYR A 56 4.91 -3.76 0.65
C TYR A 56 3.84 -2.67 0.60
N ILE A 57 2.72 -2.88 1.31
CA ILE A 57 1.64 -1.90 1.40
C ILE A 57 2.12 -0.59 2.02
N ASN A 58 2.83 -0.68 3.15
CA ASN A 58 3.16 0.49 3.96
C ASN A 58 4.36 1.29 3.43
N ASN A 59 5.25 0.69 2.63
CA ASN A 59 6.48 1.36 2.17
C ASN A 59 6.48 1.59 0.66
N CYS A 60 5.97 0.66 -0.15
CA CYS A 60 6.01 0.78 -1.61
C CYS A 60 4.84 1.62 -2.16
N GLY A 61 3.76 1.77 -1.39
CA GLY A 61 2.57 2.54 -1.78
C GLY A 61 2.64 4.04 -1.45
N ILE A 62 3.75 4.51 -0.86
CA ILE A 62 3.90 5.90 -0.40
C ILE A 62 4.03 6.86 -1.59
N CYS A 63 4.81 6.48 -2.61
CA CYS A 63 5.19 7.39 -3.71
C CYS A 63 4.34 7.20 -4.97
N HIS A 64 3.82 6.00 -5.22
CA HIS A 64 2.98 5.66 -6.36
C HIS A 64 2.07 4.47 -6.01
N GLY A 65 1.16 4.12 -6.92
CA GLY A 65 0.28 2.96 -6.76
C GLY A 65 1.06 1.65 -6.64
N LEU A 66 0.49 0.69 -5.91
CA LEU A 66 1.04 -0.65 -5.76
C LEU A 66 0.78 -1.49 -7.01
N TYR A 67 1.77 -2.31 -7.37
CA TYR A 67 1.64 -3.27 -8.46
C TYR A 67 1.29 -4.64 -7.89
N SER A 68 0.48 -5.42 -8.62
CA SER A 68 0.22 -6.79 -8.20
C SER A 68 1.52 -7.61 -8.27
N PRO A 69 1.84 -8.41 -7.24
CA PRO A 69 2.92 -9.42 -7.26
C PRO A 69 2.91 -10.30 -8.52
N ASP A 70 1.73 -10.51 -9.10
CA ASP A 70 1.56 -11.35 -10.28
C ASP A 70 1.81 -10.65 -11.62
N SER A 71 1.97 -9.32 -11.61
CA SER A 71 2.24 -8.52 -12.82
C SER A 71 3.65 -8.69 -13.39
N TYR A 72 4.59 -9.25 -12.61
CA TYR A 72 5.99 -9.35 -13.02
C TYR A 72 6.62 -10.72 -12.68
N THR A 73 7.67 -11.07 -13.42
CA THR A 73 8.53 -12.23 -13.14
C THR A 73 9.54 -11.93 -12.01
N PRO A 74 10.17 -12.95 -11.39
CA PRO A 74 11.20 -12.74 -10.37
C PRO A 74 12.35 -11.84 -10.82
N THR A 75 12.82 -12.00 -12.06
CA THR A 75 13.90 -11.19 -12.63
C THR A 75 13.48 -9.72 -12.79
N GLN A 76 12.24 -9.48 -13.23
CA GLN A 76 11.69 -8.13 -13.32
C GLN A 76 11.53 -7.52 -11.92
N TRP A 77 11.00 -8.26 -10.94
CA TRP A 77 10.91 -7.80 -9.56
C TRP A 77 12.26 -7.45 -8.96
N LYS A 78 13.30 -8.24 -9.21
CA LYS A 78 14.66 -7.92 -8.77
C LYS A 78 15.13 -6.57 -9.32
N SER A 79 14.90 -6.31 -10.60
CA SER A 79 15.22 -5.02 -11.22
C SER A 79 14.38 -3.87 -10.63
N ILE A 80 13.08 -4.06 -10.47
CA ILE A 80 12.18 -3.06 -9.87
C ILE A 80 12.64 -2.72 -8.44
N LEU A 81 12.84 -3.73 -7.59
CA LEU A 81 13.26 -3.53 -6.21
C LEU A 81 14.64 -2.86 -6.11
N SER A 82 15.59 -3.18 -7.00
CA SER A 82 16.89 -2.50 -7.01
C SER A 82 16.80 -0.99 -7.28
N ASN A 83 15.77 -0.54 -7.99
CA ASN A 83 15.55 0.88 -8.28
C ASN A 83 14.68 1.58 -7.22
N MET A 84 13.76 0.85 -6.58
CA MET A 84 12.78 1.40 -5.65
C MET A 84 13.24 1.35 -4.20
N VAL A 85 13.84 0.25 -3.74
CA VAL A 85 14.27 0.07 -2.33
C VAL A 85 15.23 1.17 -1.86
N PRO A 86 16.22 1.64 -2.65
CA PRO A 86 17.10 2.74 -2.22
C PRO A 86 16.39 4.08 -2.00
N ARG A 87 15.14 4.21 -2.43
CA ARG A 87 14.29 5.40 -2.24
C ARG A 87 13.38 5.29 -1.02
N THR A 88 13.54 4.22 -0.23
CA THR A 88 12.80 3.93 0.99
C THR A 88 13.76 3.85 2.17
N ASN A 89 13.23 3.92 3.39
CA ASN A 89 14.02 3.71 4.61
C ASN A 89 14.04 2.24 5.05
N MET A 90 13.75 1.30 4.15
CA MET A 90 13.66 -0.12 4.49
C MET A 90 15.04 -0.73 4.77
N THR A 91 15.11 -1.58 5.78
CA THR A 91 16.32 -2.37 6.06
C THR A 91 16.48 -3.52 5.06
N SER A 92 17.67 -4.12 5.02
CA SER A 92 17.92 -5.31 4.18
C SER A 92 16.99 -6.47 4.53
N SER A 93 16.71 -6.70 5.82
CA SER A 93 15.77 -7.75 6.26
C SER A 93 14.33 -7.47 5.81
N GLN A 94 13.88 -6.21 5.90
CA GLN A 94 12.56 -5.83 5.40
C GLN A 94 12.47 -5.98 3.86
N THR A 95 13.55 -5.65 3.16
CA THR A 95 13.66 -5.82 1.71
C THR A 95 13.55 -7.29 1.31
N GLN A 96 14.18 -8.20 2.06
CA GLN A 96 14.07 -9.64 1.85
C GLN A 96 12.63 -10.13 2.03
N LEU A 97 11.91 -9.65 3.04
CA LEU A 97 10.50 -10.01 3.26
C LEU A 97 9.61 -9.54 2.11
N VAL A 98 9.78 -8.30 1.63
CA VAL A 98 9.06 -7.82 0.44
C VAL A 98 9.42 -8.64 -0.79
N THR A 99 10.70 -9.00 -0.98
CA THR A 99 11.14 -9.85 -2.09
C THR A 99 10.45 -11.21 -2.05
N LYS A 100 10.39 -11.86 -0.88
CA LYS A 100 9.66 -13.12 -0.69
C LYS A 100 8.17 -12.98 -1.05
N TYR A 101 7.55 -11.87 -0.66
CA TYR A 101 6.14 -11.60 -0.95
C TYR A 101 5.86 -11.40 -2.44
N VAL A 102 6.65 -10.56 -3.14
CA VAL A 102 6.40 -10.25 -4.56
C VAL A 102 6.85 -11.36 -5.52
N CYS A 103 7.84 -12.17 -5.12
CA CYS A 103 8.33 -13.32 -5.90
C CYS A 103 7.75 -14.66 -5.43
N ARG A 104 6.70 -14.66 -4.61
CA ARG A 104 6.08 -15.88 -4.08
C ARG A 104 5.87 -16.93 -5.18
N GLY A 105 6.28 -18.17 -4.92
CA GLY A 105 6.01 -19.31 -5.79
C GLY A 105 6.70 -19.25 -7.16
N LYS A 106 7.56 -18.26 -7.40
CA LYS A 106 8.27 -18.05 -8.66
C LYS A 106 9.77 -18.13 -8.37
N GLN A 107 10.41 -19.19 -8.86
CA GLN A 107 11.87 -19.38 -8.81
C GLN A 107 12.47 -18.97 -10.15
#